data_AF-A0A0M3J8Q1-F1
#
_entry.id   AF-A0A0M3J8Q1-F1
#
_cell.length_a   1.000
_cell.length_b   1.000
_cell.length_c   1.000
_cell.angle_alpha   90.00
_cell.angle_beta   90.00
_cell.angle_gamma   90.00
#
_symmetry.space_group_name_H-M   'P 1'
#
loop_
_entity.id
_entity.type
_entity.pdbx_description
1 polymer ?
#
loop_
_entity_poly.entity_id
_entity_poly.type
_entity_poly.pdbx_seq_one_letter_code
_entity_poly.pdbx_strand_id
1 'polypeptide(L)'
;LKFQRGDILHVISTSDENWWQAYREGDDPSSSLAGLIPSTHFQQQVILYNRELERENTSDSSTKRKDFFGCTKKKSLGKAKGKRIVQDEMKSADEVSNDDSEMLTYEEVSLYMSKGTRKRPIVLCGPEGVGCLELRQRLVESDKSKFASAVPRKYLWFLGFIVLFP
;
A
#
# COMPACT_ATOMS: atom_id res chain seq x y z
N LEU A 1 -20.42 3.36 6.64
CA LEU A 1 -20.13 4.47 5.70
C LEU A 1 -19.31 3.90 4.55
N LYS A 2 -19.68 4.14 3.28
CA LYS A 2 -18.87 3.71 2.13
C LYS A 2 -17.93 4.84 1.72
N PHE A 3 -16.65 4.53 1.56
CA PHE A 3 -15.60 5.48 1.17
C PHE A 3 -14.52 4.77 0.35
N GLN A 4 -13.63 5.53 -0.26
CA GLN A 4 -12.48 5.04 -1.04
C GLN A 4 -11.18 5.69 -0.55
N ARG A 5 -10.03 5.15 -1.00
CA ARG A 5 -8.72 5.74 -0.70
C ARG A 5 -8.66 7.18 -1.21
N GLY A 6 -8.30 8.10 -0.32
CA GLY A 6 -8.22 9.54 -0.62
C GLY A 6 -9.45 10.34 -0.21
N ASP A 7 -10.54 9.69 0.19
CA ASP A 7 -11.67 10.38 0.82
C ASP A 7 -11.26 10.92 2.20
N ILE A 8 -11.72 12.13 2.53
CA ILE A 8 -11.52 12.74 3.85
C ILE A 8 -12.73 12.42 4.73
N LEU A 9 -12.47 11.86 5.91
CA LEU A 9 -13.47 11.49 6.89
C LEU A 9 -13.32 12.35 8.14
N HIS A 10 -14.43 12.95 8.57
CA HIS A 10 -14.52 13.68 9.83
C HIS A 10 -15.04 12.74 10.92
N VAL A 11 -14.16 12.36 11.84
CA VAL A 11 -14.51 11.48 12.97
C VAL A 11 -15.19 12.30 14.06
N ILE A 12 -16.43 11.93 14.40
CA ILE A 12 -17.26 12.62 15.40
C ILE A 12 -17.15 11.92 16.76
N SER A 13 -17.18 10.59 16.77
CA SER A 13 -17.11 9.81 18.00
C SER A 13 -16.27 8.56 17.83
N THR A 14 -15.42 8.32 18.84
CA THR A 14 -14.58 7.13 19.00
C THR A 14 -14.92 6.38 20.29
N SER A 15 -16.13 6.59 20.83
CA SER A 15 -16.56 6.03 22.11
C SER A 15 -16.59 4.50 22.12
N ASP A 16 -16.88 3.87 20.98
CA ASP A 16 -16.82 2.43 20.81
C ASP A 16 -15.43 2.02 20.30
N GLU A 17 -14.89 0.93 20.84
CA GLU A 17 -13.55 0.44 20.56
C GLU A 17 -13.37 -0.02 19.11
N ASN A 18 -14.42 -0.60 18.51
CA ASN A 18 -14.36 -1.23 17.18
C ASN A 18 -15.01 -0.40 16.09
N TRP A 19 -15.99 0.45 16.44
CA TRP A 19 -16.78 1.20 15.47
C TRP A 19 -16.81 2.68 15.78
N TRP A 20 -16.20 3.48 14.91
CA TRP A 20 -16.21 4.93 15.02
C TRP A 20 -17.31 5.54 14.17
N GLN A 21 -17.81 6.69 14.60
CA GLN A 21 -18.80 7.48 13.87
C GLN A 21 -18.09 8.59 13.10
N ALA A 22 -18.35 8.66 11.80
CA ALA A 22 -17.78 9.66 10.92
C ALA A 22 -18.74 10.07 9.80
N TYR A 23 -18.48 11.23 9.20
CA TYR A 23 -19.08 11.63 7.92
C TYR A 23 -17.98 11.95 6.92
N ARG A 24 -18.31 11.94 5.63
CA ARG A 24 -17.36 12.24 4.56
C ARG A 24 -17.42 13.72 4.20
N GLU A 25 -16.26 14.32 3.97
CA GLU A 25 -16.14 15.68 3.46
C GLU A 25 -16.96 15.87 2.17
N GLY A 26 -17.72 16.97 2.07
CA GLY A 26 -18.58 17.27 0.93
C GLY A 26 -20.00 16.71 1.00
N ASP A 27 -20.30 15.79 1.94
CA ASP A 27 -21.69 15.46 2.28
C ASP A 27 -22.28 16.60 3.12
N ASP A 28 -23.57 16.92 2.94
CA ASP A 28 -24.22 17.99 3.69
C ASP A 28 -24.29 17.63 5.19
N PRO A 29 -23.61 18.39 6.08
CA PRO A 29 -23.53 18.06 7.50
C PRO A 29 -24.87 18.16 8.22
N SER A 30 -25.87 18.84 7.64
CA SER A 30 -27.20 18.97 8.23
C SER A 30 -28.14 17.80 7.90
N SER A 31 -27.87 17.07 6.82
CA SER A 31 -28.70 15.96 6.35
C SER A 31 -28.00 14.61 6.37
N SER A 32 -26.66 14.58 6.42
CA SER A 32 -25.88 13.36 6.48
C SER A 32 -25.76 12.87 7.93
N LEU A 33 -26.48 11.80 8.24
CA LEU A 33 -26.31 11.09 9.50
C LEU A 33 -24.89 10.50 9.57
N ALA A 34 -24.31 10.51 10.77
CA ALA A 34 -23.02 9.88 11.00
C ALA A 34 -23.07 8.40 10.59
N GLY A 35 -22.13 7.98 9.75
CA GLY A 35 -21.95 6.59 9.36
C GLY A 35 -20.91 5.90 10.22
N LEU A 36 -21.02 4.58 10.34
CA LEU A 36 -20.00 3.77 11.04
C LEU A 36 -18.81 3.47 10.13
N ILE A 37 -17.61 3.58 10.68
CA ILE A 37 -16.34 3.13 10.12
C ILE A 37 -15.63 2.24 11.15
N PRO A 38 -14.84 1.23 10.73
CA PRO A 38 -14.07 0.44 11.68
C PRO A 38 -13.01 1.31 12.37
N SER A 39 -12.66 0.99 13.61
CA SER A 39 -11.51 1.59 14.27
C SER A 39 -10.20 1.07 13.67
N THR A 40 -9.12 1.81 13.84
CA THR A 40 -7.79 1.37 13.41
C THR A 40 -7.41 0.02 14.01
N HIS A 41 -7.70 -0.18 15.31
CA HIS A 41 -7.41 -1.41 16.02
C HIS A 41 -8.22 -2.60 15.48
N PHE A 42 -9.53 -2.42 15.30
CA PHE A 42 -10.39 -3.47 14.77
C PHE A 42 -9.96 -3.87 13.36
N GLN A 43 -9.58 -2.90 12.53
CA GLN A 43 -9.08 -3.20 11.19
C GLN A 43 -7.75 -3.97 11.22
N GLN A 44 -6.82 -3.61 12.11
CA GLN A 44 -5.58 -4.38 12.31
C GLN A 44 -5.87 -5.84 12.70
N GLN A 45 -6.79 -6.06 13.65
CA GLN A 45 -7.20 -7.40 14.04
C GLN A 45 -7.76 -8.22 12.86
N VAL A 46 -8.62 -7.61 12.05
CA VAL A 46 -9.20 -8.25 10.85
C VAL A 46 -8.11 -8.65 9.85
N ILE A 47 -7.11 -7.78 9.61
CA ILE A 47 -6.01 -8.15 8.70
C ILE A 47 -5.19 -9.29 9.28
N LEU A 48 -4.79 -9.21 10.55
CA LEU A 48 -3.97 -10.24 11.18
C LEU A 48 -4.68 -11.60 11.14
N TYR A 49 -5.99 -11.61 11.44
CA TYR A 49 -6.83 -12.80 11.35
C TYR A 49 -6.87 -13.36 9.91
N ASN A 50 -7.13 -12.52 8.92
CA ASN A 50 -7.17 -12.96 7.51
C ASN A 50 -5.81 -13.51 7.05
N ARG A 51 -4.70 -12.87 7.46
CA ARG A 51 -3.35 -13.33 7.14
C ARG A 51 -3.08 -14.73 7.71
N GLU A 52 -3.58 -15.01 8.91
CA GLU A 52 -3.44 -16.34 9.52
C GLU A 52 -4.28 -17.39 8.79
N LEU A 53 -5.52 -17.06 8.43
CA LEU A 53 -6.40 -17.95 7.68
C LEU A 53 -5.79 -18.36 6.32
N GLU A 54 -5.14 -17.44 5.61
CA GLU A 54 -4.43 -17.73 4.36
C GLU A 54 -3.21 -18.67 4.56
N ARG A 55 -2.54 -18.60 5.72
CA ARG A 55 -1.45 -19.54 6.06
C ARG A 55 -1.99 -20.95 6.31
N GLU A 56 -3.10 -21.08 7.02
CA GLU A 56 -3.74 -22.37 7.27
C GLU A 56 -4.20 -23.02 5.95
N ASN A 57 -4.87 -22.26 5.08
CA ASN A 57 -5.36 -22.75 3.79
C ASN A 57 -4.24 -23.19 2.84
N THR A 58 -3.09 -22.52 2.85
CA THR A 58 -1.93 -22.91 2.03
C THR A 58 -1.24 -24.16 2.57
N SER A 59 -1.21 -24.37 3.89
CA SER A 59 -0.62 -25.56 4.52
C SER A 59 -1.39 -26.85 4.24
N ASP A 60 -2.73 -26.79 4.18
CA ASP A 60 -3.60 -27.95 3.94
C ASP A 60 -3.65 -28.40 2.47
N SER A 61 -3.25 -27.54 1.52
CA SER A 61 -3.19 -27.87 0.09
C SER A 61 -1.97 -28.74 -0.31
N SER A 62 -0.97 -28.84 0.57
CA SER A 62 0.32 -29.49 0.25
C SER A 62 0.47 -30.94 0.75
N THR A 63 -0.46 -31.46 1.56
CA THR A 63 -0.26 -32.79 2.21
C THR A 63 -1.34 -33.85 1.91
N LYS A 64 -2.35 -33.60 1.07
CA LYS A 64 -3.32 -34.65 0.68
C LYS A 64 -2.96 -35.37 -0.63
N ARG A 65 -1.85 -36.11 -0.60
CA ARG A 65 -1.75 -37.41 -1.31
C ARG A 65 -1.43 -38.49 -0.29
N LYS A 66 -2.44 -38.91 0.46
CA LYS A 66 -2.42 -40.20 1.17
C LYS A 66 -3.62 -40.99 0.71
N ASP A 67 -3.32 -41.97 -0.13
CA ASP A 67 -4.23 -42.98 -0.64
C ASP A 67 -4.98 -43.64 0.53
N PHE A 68 -6.29 -43.43 0.60
CA PHE A 68 -7.17 -44.09 1.56
C PHE A 68 -8.24 -44.90 0.80
N PHE A 69 -7.90 -46.17 0.58
CA PHE A 69 -8.73 -47.36 0.37
C PHE A 69 -9.48 -47.56 -0.98
N GLY A 70 -9.06 -48.60 -1.72
CA GLY A 70 -9.88 -49.24 -2.77
C GLY A 70 -9.15 -50.28 -3.65
N CYS A 71 -9.40 -51.57 -3.39
CA CYS A 71 -9.24 -52.74 -4.29
C CYS A 71 -7.84 -53.33 -4.65
N THR A 72 -7.55 -54.46 -3.98
CA THR A 72 -7.09 -55.78 -4.49
C THR A 72 -6.12 -55.92 -5.68
N LYS A 73 -4.98 -56.57 -5.35
CA LYS A 73 -4.16 -57.56 -6.11
C LYS A 73 -3.55 -57.13 -7.46
N LYS A 74 -2.22 -57.14 -7.52
CA LYS A 74 -1.38 -58.24 -8.09
C LYS A 74 0.11 -57.91 -7.99
N LYS A 75 0.91 -58.98 -7.87
CA LYS A 75 2.38 -58.98 -7.84
C LYS A 75 2.95 -58.71 -9.24
N SER A 76 4.01 -57.93 -9.33
CA SER A 76 5.14 -58.21 -10.25
C SER A 76 6.41 -57.48 -9.81
N LEU A 77 7.52 -58.20 -9.96
CA LEU A 77 8.90 -57.79 -9.72
C LEU A 77 9.34 -56.62 -10.61
N GLY A 78 10.21 -55.76 -10.09
CA GLY A 78 11.02 -54.85 -10.91
C GLY A 78 12.01 -54.05 -10.06
N LYS A 79 13.31 -54.38 -10.19
CA LYS A 79 14.45 -53.64 -9.62
C LYS A 79 14.62 -52.29 -10.33
N ALA A 80 14.91 -51.21 -9.59
CA ALA A 80 15.87 -50.18 -10.03
C ALA A 80 16.26 -49.22 -8.88
N LYS A 81 17.54 -48.87 -8.87
CA LYS A 81 18.24 -47.97 -7.95
C LYS A 81 17.83 -46.50 -8.14
N GLY A 82 17.89 -45.70 -7.07
CA GLY A 82 17.89 -44.25 -7.17
C GLY A 82 18.04 -43.57 -5.81
N LYS A 83 19.27 -43.19 -5.46
CA LYS A 83 19.55 -42.26 -4.35
C LYS A 83 18.91 -40.90 -4.68
N ARG A 84 18.09 -40.36 -3.78
CA ARG A 84 17.78 -38.92 -3.74
C ARG A 84 18.17 -38.40 -2.37
N ILE A 85 19.18 -37.54 -2.38
CA ILE A 85 19.58 -36.68 -1.27
C ILE A 85 18.41 -35.70 -1.07
N VAL A 86 17.77 -35.76 0.10
CA VAL A 86 16.79 -34.76 0.54
C VAL A 86 17.59 -33.66 1.20
N GLN A 87 17.86 -32.61 0.44
CA GLN A 87 18.24 -31.31 0.97
C GLN A 87 17.14 -30.39 0.47
N ASP A 88 16.15 -30.14 1.32
CA ASP A 88 15.31 -28.98 1.14
C ASP A 88 15.32 -28.22 2.45
N GLU A 89 15.91 -27.04 2.35
CA GLU A 89 16.32 -26.22 3.46
C GLU A 89 15.09 -25.62 4.12
N MET A 90 15.11 -25.65 5.45
CA MET A 90 14.18 -24.94 6.31
C MET A 90 14.30 -23.44 5.99
N LYS A 91 13.44 -22.93 5.11
CA LYS A 91 13.31 -21.49 4.93
C LYS A 91 12.77 -20.91 6.22
N SER A 92 13.66 -20.16 6.85
CA SER A 92 13.52 -19.50 8.15
C SER A 92 12.19 -18.74 8.27
N ALA A 93 11.60 -18.84 9.45
CA ALA A 93 10.41 -18.13 9.90
C ALA A 93 10.71 -16.69 10.38
N ASP A 94 11.72 -16.02 9.80
CA ASP A 94 12.22 -14.71 10.31
C ASP A 94 11.78 -13.47 9.50
N GLU A 95 10.93 -13.59 8.48
CA GLU A 95 10.36 -12.41 7.80
C GLU A 95 9.03 -11.93 8.43
N VAL A 96 8.96 -11.91 9.76
CA VAL A 96 7.81 -11.33 10.50
C VAL A 96 8.26 -10.12 11.34
N SER A 97 9.22 -9.36 10.85
CA SER A 97 9.64 -8.13 11.54
C SER A 97 9.52 -6.92 10.62
N ASN A 98 8.63 -6.01 11.00
CA ASN A 98 8.54 -4.59 10.61
C ASN A 98 7.58 -4.17 9.48
N ASP A 99 6.50 -4.90 9.20
CA ASP A 99 5.44 -4.43 8.28
C ASP A 99 4.23 -3.79 8.98
N ASP A 100 4.25 -3.68 10.32
CA ASP A 100 3.12 -3.11 11.07
C ASP A 100 2.99 -1.59 10.88
N SER A 101 4.05 -0.93 10.37
CA SER A 101 4.02 0.49 10.01
C SER A 101 3.43 0.77 8.61
N GLU A 102 3.33 -0.25 7.75
CA GLU A 102 2.78 -0.08 6.39
C GLU A 102 1.24 -0.13 6.38
N MET A 103 0.62 -0.49 7.50
CA MET A 103 -0.82 -0.73 7.61
C MET A 103 -1.59 0.41 8.31
N LEU A 104 -1.23 1.67 8.05
CA LEU A 104 -2.05 2.78 8.53
C LEU A 104 -3.32 2.89 7.66
N THR A 105 -4.45 2.47 8.24
CA THR A 105 -5.76 2.47 7.59
C THR A 105 -6.30 3.88 7.35
N TYR A 106 -6.06 4.76 8.32
CA TYR A 106 -6.50 6.14 8.31
C TYR A 106 -5.29 7.04 8.54
N GLU A 107 -5.13 8.04 7.70
CA GLU A 107 -4.12 9.09 7.88
C GLU A 107 -4.80 10.30 8.54
N GLU A 108 -4.22 10.81 9.62
CA GLU A 108 -4.68 12.08 10.20
C GLU A 108 -4.33 13.23 9.26
N VAL A 109 -5.33 14.02 8.87
CA VAL A 109 -5.17 15.12 7.91
C VAL A 109 -5.68 16.43 8.48
N SER A 110 -5.07 17.53 8.04
CA SER A 110 -5.53 18.88 8.33
C SER A 110 -5.42 19.76 7.08
N LEU A 111 -6.21 20.84 7.04
CA LEU A 111 -6.17 21.79 5.93
C LEU A 111 -4.80 22.49 5.87
N TYR A 112 -4.00 22.12 4.88
CA TYR A 112 -2.70 22.75 4.68
C TYR A 112 -2.83 24.10 3.96
N MET A 113 -2.67 25.19 4.71
CA MET A 113 -2.54 26.55 4.17
C MET A 113 -1.11 26.78 3.68
N SER A 114 -0.95 26.99 2.36
CA SER A 114 0.37 27.19 1.76
C SER A 114 0.98 28.50 2.26
N LYS A 115 2.09 28.42 3.00
CA LYS A 115 2.95 29.60 3.24
C LYS A 115 3.47 30.04 1.87
N GLY A 116 3.25 31.31 1.49
CA GLY A 116 3.45 31.82 0.12
C GLY A 116 4.85 31.67 -0.48
N THR A 117 5.80 31.10 0.25
CA THR A 117 7.19 30.89 -0.16
C THR A 117 7.46 29.55 -0.84
N ARG A 118 6.57 28.55 -0.70
CA ARG A 118 6.76 27.22 -1.32
C ARG A 118 5.80 26.99 -2.47
N LYS A 119 6.36 26.70 -3.64
CA LYS A 119 5.60 26.30 -4.84
C LYS A 119 5.19 24.83 -4.72
N ARG A 120 3.90 24.52 -4.94
CA ARG A 120 3.41 23.14 -5.01
C ARG A 120 3.78 22.53 -6.38
N PRO A 121 4.39 21.33 -6.42
CA PRO A 121 4.64 20.64 -7.68
C PRO A 121 3.33 20.33 -8.40
N ILE A 122 3.37 20.38 -9.74
CA ILE A 122 2.28 19.96 -10.62
C ILE A 122 2.83 18.81 -11.46
N VAL A 123 2.08 17.73 -11.56
CA VAL A 123 2.42 16.58 -12.40
C VAL A 123 1.44 16.54 -13.57
N LEU A 124 1.96 16.46 -14.80
CA LEU A 124 1.17 16.31 -16.01
C LEU A 124 1.22 14.83 -16.44
N CYS A 125 0.07 14.18 -16.52
CA CYS A 125 -0.07 12.78 -16.90
C CYS A 125 -1.12 12.65 -18.00
N GLY A 126 -0.87 11.74 -18.96
CA GLY A 126 -1.80 11.43 -20.02
C GLY A 126 -1.17 10.44 -21.02
N PRO A 127 -1.94 9.99 -22.02
CA PRO A 127 -1.45 9.04 -23.03
C PRO A 127 -0.31 9.65 -23.87
N GLU A 128 0.44 8.79 -24.55
CA GLU A 128 1.51 9.23 -25.45
C GLU A 128 0.96 10.16 -26.54
N GLY A 129 1.68 11.25 -26.82
CA GLY A 129 1.28 12.24 -27.83
C GLY A 129 0.24 13.27 -27.38
N VAL A 130 -0.29 13.21 -26.15
CA VAL A 130 -1.27 14.20 -25.63
C VAL A 130 -0.70 15.62 -25.44
N GLY A 131 0.61 15.80 -25.63
CA GLY A 131 1.26 17.11 -25.56
C GLY A 131 1.64 17.58 -24.15
N CYS A 132 1.78 16.69 -23.16
CA CYS A 132 2.22 17.06 -21.80
C CYS A 132 3.53 17.88 -21.79
N LEU A 133 4.48 17.55 -22.68
CA LEU A 133 5.74 18.28 -22.82
C LEU A 133 5.54 19.70 -23.36
N GLU A 134 4.71 19.84 -24.40
CA GLU A 134 4.37 21.13 -24.99
C GLU A 134 3.62 22.02 -23.99
N LEU A 135 2.65 21.46 -23.26
CA LEU A 135 1.92 22.17 -22.21
C LEU A 135 2.85 22.66 -21.10
N ARG A 136 3.80 21.82 -20.66
CA ARG A 136 4.83 22.21 -19.69
C ARG A 136 5.66 23.39 -20.20
N GLN A 137 6.09 23.37 -21.47
CA GLN A 137 6.88 24.45 -22.06
C GLN A 137 6.07 25.76 -22.10
N ARG A 138 4.83 25.71 -22.60
CA ARG A 138 3.92 26.87 -22.64
C ARG A 138 3.62 27.45 -21.24
N LEU A 139 3.50 26.60 -20.21
CA LEU A 139 3.33 27.05 -18.83
C LEU A 139 4.55 27.82 -18.32
N VAL A 140 5.76 27.33 -18.59
CA VAL A 140 7.00 28.02 -18.19
C VAL A 140 7.21 29.32 -18.96
N GLU A 141 6.88 29.34 -20.25
CA GLU A 141 6.98 30.53 -21.10
C GLU A 141 5.97 31.61 -20.71
N SER A 142 4.75 31.23 -20.30
CA SER A 142 3.71 32.17 -19.90
C SER A 142 3.99 32.86 -18.56
N ASP A 143 4.52 32.13 -17.57
CA ASP A 143 4.88 32.70 -16.26
C ASP A 143 6.09 32.00 -15.62
N LYS A 144 7.28 32.55 -15.88
CA LYS A 144 8.56 32.10 -15.30
C LYS A 144 8.64 32.31 -13.78
N SER A 145 7.86 33.26 -13.24
CA SER A 145 7.85 33.54 -11.80
C SER A 145 7.13 32.46 -11.02
N LYS A 146 6.16 31.78 -11.66
CA LYS A 146 5.34 30.73 -11.06
C LYS A 146 5.81 29.33 -11.44
N PHE A 147 6.07 29.08 -12.72
CA PHE A 147 6.38 27.73 -13.23
C PHE A 147 7.85 27.54 -13.53
N ALA A 148 8.35 26.35 -13.23
CA ALA A 148 9.70 25.93 -13.55
C ALA A 148 9.76 24.41 -13.75
N SER A 149 10.75 23.97 -14.51
CA SER A 149 11.08 22.56 -14.64
C SER A 149 11.56 21.96 -13.32
N ALA A 150 11.07 20.77 -12.97
CA ALA A 150 11.61 20.03 -11.83
C ALA A 150 13.07 19.66 -12.11
N VAL A 151 13.97 19.96 -11.17
CA VAL A 151 15.40 19.66 -11.26
C VAL A 151 15.67 18.37 -10.49
N PRO A 152 16.00 17.25 -11.15
CA PRO A 152 16.40 16.03 -10.46
C PRO A 152 17.72 16.28 -9.73
N ARG A 153 17.72 16.20 -8.39
CA ARG A 153 18.96 16.25 -7.61
C ARG A 153 19.59 14.86 -7.64
N LYS A 154 20.59 14.65 -8.51
CA LYS A 154 21.25 13.34 -8.64
C LYS A 154 22.38 13.08 -7.64
N TYR A 155 23.05 14.10 -7.08
CA TYR A 155 24.14 13.88 -6.11
C TYR A 155 24.29 15.07 -5.16
N LEU A 156 23.96 14.89 -3.88
CA LEU A 156 24.28 15.84 -2.81
C LEU A 156 25.38 15.24 -1.93
N TRP A 157 26.55 15.02 -2.53
CA TRP A 157 27.84 14.91 -1.84
C TRP A 157 28.90 15.57 -2.73
N PHE A 158 28.85 16.90 -2.82
CA PHE A 158 30.05 17.68 -3.04
C PHE A 158 30.27 18.49 -1.77
N LEU A 159 31.14 17.97 -0.89
CA LEU A 159 32.06 18.85 -0.20
C LEU A 159 32.75 19.68 -1.29
N GLY A 160 32.55 20.99 -1.24
CA GLY A 160 33.09 21.89 -2.26
C GLY A 160 32.18 23.09 -2.44
N PHE A 161 32.19 23.96 -1.44
CA PHE A 161 31.81 25.34 -1.59
C PHE A 161 32.38 25.92 -2.89
N ILE A 162 31.56 26.76 -3.53
CA ILE A 162 31.86 27.98 -4.30
C ILE A 162 30.97 27.96 -5.54
N VAL A 163 29.90 28.75 -5.52
CA VAL A 163 29.75 29.90 -6.42
C VAL A 163 28.93 30.95 -5.65
N LEU A 164 29.60 32.02 -5.23
CA LEU A 164 28.98 33.32 -4.94
C LEU A 164 28.65 33.99 -6.28
N PHE A 165 27.48 34.58 -6.39
CA PHE A 165 27.23 35.69 -7.31
C PHE A 165 26.52 36.81 -6.52
N PRO A 166 26.67 38.06 -6.96
CA PRO A 166 26.72 39.28 -6.14
C PRO A 166 25.41 39.66 -5.48
#